data_AF-A0A355GKV0-F1
#
_entry.id   AF-A0A355GKV0-F1
#
_cell.length_a   1.000
_cell.length_b   1.000
_cell.length_c   1.000
_cell.angle_alpha   90.00
_cell.angle_beta   90.00
_cell.angle_gamma   90.00
#
_symmetry.space_group_name_H-M   'P 1'
#
loop_
_entity.id
_entity.type
_entity.pdbx_description
1 polymer ?
#
loop_
_entity_poly.entity_id
_entity_poly.type
_entity_poly.pdbx_seq_one_letter_code
_entity_poly.pdbx_strand_id
1 'polypeptide(L)'
;VSEDPCQFHNLALQPAHAADLSRLRQALDQWTVETGDTIPENPTPDRNQRPGEPKPPEFEHREMPGDAKQAQKINARGPVLSTLND
;
A
#
# COMPACT_ATOMS: atom_id res chain seq x y z
N VAL A 1 -8.24 4.85 -16.95
CA VAL A 1 -6.89 4.52 -17.50
C VAL A 1 -6.92 4.45 -19.01
N SER A 2 -7.84 3.70 -19.64
CA SER A 2 -8.00 3.71 -21.11
C SER A 2 -8.17 5.12 -21.70
N GLU A 3 -8.92 5.99 -21.03
CA GLU A 3 -9.19 7.38 -21.45
C GLU A 3 -8.12 8.39 -20.99
N ASP A 4 -7.30 8.02 -20.01
CA ASP A 4 -6.17 8.82 -19.52
C ASP A 4 -4.98 7.88 -19.22
N PRO A 5 -4.29 7.41 -20.28
CA PRO A 5 -3.25 6.38 -20.14
C PRO A 5 -2.05 6.86 -19.34
N CYS A 6 -1.79 8.17 -19.35
CA CYS A 6 -0.69 8.79 -18.62
C CYS A 6 -1.08 9.23 -17.20
N GLN A 7 -2.35 9.05 -16.80
CA GLN A 7 -2.86 9.38 -15.47
C GLN A 7 -2.66 10.85 -15.07
N PHE A 8 -2.80 11.79 -16.02
CA PHE A 8 -2.63 13.21 -15.76
C PHE A 8 -3.82 13.85 -15.03
N HIS A 9 -5.00 13.22 -15.08
CA HIS A 9 -6.23 13.74 -14.51
C HIS A 9 -6.67 12.90 -13.31
N ASN A 10 -6.48 13.43 -12.11
CA ASN A 10 -6.94 12.78 -10.89
C ASN A 10 -8.47 12.87 -10.75
N LEU A 11 -9.12 11.71 -10.69
CA LEU A 11 -10.58 11.58 -10.56
C LEU A 11 -11.07 11.53 -9.10
N ALA A 12 -10.16 11.40 -8.12
CA ALA A 12 -10.53 11.07 -6.73
C ALA A 12 -11.43 12.11 -6.04
N LEU A 13 -11.36 13.39 -6.43
CA LEU A 13 -12.20 14.44 -5.83
C LEU A 13 -13.43 14.76 -6.68
N GLN A 14 -13.63 14.10 -7.82
CA GLN A 14 -14.80 14.33 -8.65
C GLN A 14 -16.01 13.61 -8.04
N PRO A 15 -17.13 14.31 -7.77
CA PRO A 15 -18.30 13.72 -7.12
C PRO A 15 -18.87 12.49 -7.85
N ALA A 16 -18.73 12.45 -9.18
CA ALA A 16 -19.16 11.33 -10.02
C ALA A 16 -18.51 9.98 -9.64
N HIS A 17 -17.35 9.99 -8.98
CA HIS A 17 -16.60 8.79 -8.60
C HIS A 17 -16.57 8.53 -7.09
N ALA A 18 -17.36 9.26 -6.30
CA ALA A 18 -17.32 9.17 -4.83
C ALA A 18 -17.67 7.77 -4.30
N ALA A 19 -18.64 7.10 -4.92
CA ALA A 19 -19.04 5.73 -4.54
C ALA A 19 -17.92 4.72 -4.81
N ASP A 20 -17.29 4.78 -5.99
CA ASP A 20 -16.16 3.92 -6.34
C ASP A 20 -14.96 4.17 -5.43
N LEU A 21 -14.63 5.44 -5.16
CA LEU A 21 -13.54 5.77 -4.24
C LEU A 21 -13.78 5.20 -2.83
N SER A 22 -15.01 5.29 -2.34
CA SER A 22 -15.39 4.70 -1.04
C SER A 22 -15.20 3.18 -1.04
N ARG A 23 -15.72 2.49 -2.07
CA ARG A 23 -15.57 1.04 -2.23
C ARG A 23 -14.10 0.60 -2.31
N LEU A 24 -13.29 1.31 -3.08
CA LEU A 24 -11.87 1.00 -3.25
C LEU A 24 -11.06 1.23 -1.97
N ARG A 25 -11.38 2.27 -1.20
CA ARG A 25 -10.78 2.49 0.13
C ARG A 25 -11.11 1.36 1.10
N GLN A 26 -12.39 0.96 1.17
CA GLN A 26 -12.80 -0.16 2.01
C GLN A 26 -12.11 -1.46 1.60
N ALA A 27 -11.98 -1.73 0.31
CA ALA A 27 -11.27 -2.90 -0.18
C ALA A 27 -9.77 -2.86 0.20
N LEU A 28 -9.13 -1.70 0.14
CA LEU A 28 -7.75 -1.53 0.57
C LEU A 28 -7.57 -1.69 2.07
N ASP A 29 -8.48 -1.15 2.88
CA ASP A 29 -8.48 -1.28 4.34
C ASP A 29 -8.63 -2.77 4.73
N GLN A 30 -9.58 -3.47 4.12
CA GLN A 30 -9.78 -4.91 4.32
C GLN A 30 -8.53 -5.70 3.94
N TRP A 31 -7.93 -5.40 2.77
CA TRP A 31 -6.70 -6.06 2.32
C TRP A 31 -5.55 -5.83 3.31
N THR A 32 -5.33 -4.60 3.76
CA THR A 32 -4.30 -4.23 4.75
C THR A 32 -4.42 -5.07 6.02
N VAL A 33 -5.65 -5.26 6.51
CA VAL A 33 -5.91 -6.09 7.69
C VAL A 33 -5.66 -7.57 7.40
N GLU A 34 -6.20 -8.08 6.29
CA GLU A 34 -6.15 -9.49 5.93
C GLU A 34 -4.77 -9.99 5.55
N THR A 35 -3.91 -9.16 4.97
CA THR A 35 -2.52 -9.53 4.62
C THR A 35 -1.53 -9.20 5.72
N GLY A 36 -2.00 -8.56 6.80
CA GLY A 36 -1.16 -8.13 7.90
C GLY A 36 -0.17 -7.04 7.52
N ASP A 37 -0.47 -6.21 6.51
CA ASP A 37 0.35 -5.05 6.18
C ASP A 37 0.37 -4.06 7.36
N THR A 38 1.54 -3.47 7.60
CA THR A 38 1.79 -2.55 8.72
C THR A 38 2.71 -1.42 8.30
N ILE A 39 2.51 -0.25 8.92
CA ILE A 39 3.48 0.85 8.86
C ILE A 39 4.59 0.53 9.87
N PRO A 40 5.85 0.38 9.43
CA PRO A 40 6.95 0.09 10.35
C PRO A 40 7.19 1.27 11.32
N GLU A 41 7.50 0.97 12.58
CA GLU A 41 7.93 1.98 13.55
C GLU A 41 9.39 2.39 13.30
N ASN A 42 10.22 1.46 12.81
CA ASN A 42 11.63 1.70 12.49
C ASN A 42 11.99 1.10 11.13
N PRO A 43 11.57 1.73 10.02
CA PRO A 43 11.82 1.22 8.67
C PRO A 43 13.31 1.28 8.30
N THR A 44 13.69 0.44 7.34
CA THR A 44 15.03 0.50 6.71
C THR A 44 15.25 1.91 6.10
N PRO A 45 16.32 2.63 6.50
CA PRO A 45 16.61 3.94 5.93
C PRO A 45 16.88 3.88 4.43
N ASP A 46 16.69 5.01 3.74
CA ASP A 46 17.06 5.14 2.32
C ASP A 46 18.54 4.77 2.14
N ARG A 47 18.81 3.85 1.22
CA ARG A 47 20.16 3.38 0.90
C ARG A 47 20.98 4.47 0.20
N ASN A 48 20.32 5.40 -0.48
CA ASN A 48 20.97 6.40 -1.31
C ASN A 48 21.14 7.73 -0.58
N GLN A 49 22.28 8.37 -0.86
CA GLN A 49 22.50 9.76 -0.49
C GLN A 49 21.58 10.65 -1.31
N ARG A 50 20.80 11.50 -0.65
CA ARG A 50 20.07 12.58 -1.35
C ARG A 50 21.09 13.64 -1.82
N PRO A 51 20.83 14.32 -2.95
CA PRO A 51 21.72 15.40 -3.40
C PRO A 51 21.94 16.45 -2.31
N GLY A 52 23.20 16.69 -1.94
CA GLY A 52 23.59 17.67 -0.92
C GLY A 52 23.58 17.17 0.53
N GLU A 53 23.07 15.96 0.82
CA GLU A 53 23.10 15.36 2.15
C GLU A 53 24.42 14.62 2.41
N PRO A 54 24.85 14.34 3.65
CA PRO A 54 26.01 13.51 3.92
C PRO A 54 25.78 12.06 3.46
N LYS A 55 26.88 11.32 3.26
CA LYS A 55 26.82 9.89 2.94
C LYS A 55 26.02 9.16 4.03
N PRO A 56 25.03 8.34 3.69
CA PRO A 56 24.29 7.57 4.68
C PRO A 56 25.21 6.59 5.42
N PRO A 57 24.83 6.17 6.65
CA PRO A 57 25.56 5.14 7.39
C PRO A 57 25.58 3.81 6.63
N GLU A 58 26.33 2.83 7.16
CA GLU A 58 26.30 1.48 6.61
C GLU A 58 24.85 0.95 6.57
N PHE A 59 24.51 0.30 5.46
CA PHE A 59 23.16 -0.15 5.21
C PHE A 59 22.78 -1.27 6.18
N GLU A 60 21.65 -1.10 6.86
CA GLU A 60 21.11 -2.04 7.84
C GLU A 60 19.65 -2.35 7.47
N HIS A 61 19.32 -3.64 7.39
CA HIS A 61 17.93 -4.05 7.22
C HIS A 61 17.19 -3.92 8.55
N ARG A 62 16.04 -3.25 8.54
CA ARG A 62 15.17 -3.07 9.70
C ARG A 62 13.79 -3.62 9.43
N GLU A 63 12.79 -3.17 10.18
CA GLU A 63 11.42 -3.63 10.09
C GLU A 63 10.86 -3.36 8.68
N MET A 64 10.36 -4.43 8.06
CA MET A 64 9.64 -4.40 6.81
C MET A 64 8.13 -4.25 7.06
N PRO A 65 7.38 -3.65 6.13
CA PRO A 65 5.93 -3.69 6.19
C PRO A 65 5.42 -5.13 6.36
N GLY A 66 4.61 -5.33 7.39
CA GLY A 66 4.04 -6.62 7.76
C GLY A 66 4.85 -7.48 8.75
N ASP A 67 6.08 -7.10 9.11
CA ASP A 67 6.89 -7.85 10.09
C ASP A 67 6.20 -7.92 11.46
N ALA A 68 5.65 -6.79 11.94
CA ALA A 68 4.95 -6.71 13.22
C ALA A 68 3.74 -7.66 13.32
N LYS A 69 3.17 -8.09 12.18
CA LYS A 69 2.05 -9.04 12.11
C LYS A 69 2.44 -10.42 11.53
N GLN A 70 3.73 -10.65 11.26
CA GLN A 70 4.20 -11.87 10.61
C GLN A 70 3.48 -12.17 9.28
N ALA A 71 3.33 -11.15 8.43
CA ALA A 71 2.59 -11.20 7.16
C ALA A 71 2.98 -12.40 6.27
N GLN A 72 4.25 -12.81 6.28
CA GLN A 72 4.77 -13.98 5.55
C GLN A 72 4.11 -15.32 5.94
N LYS A 73 3.40 -15.37 7.07
CA LYS A 73 2.65 -16.56 7.53
C LYS A 73 1.16 -16.48 7.18
N ILE A 74 0.69 -15.35 6.68
CA ILE A 74 -0.72 -15.10 6.39
C ILE A 74 -1.02 -15.49 4.94
N ASN A 75 -2.02 -16.37 4.76
CA ASN A 75 -2.41 -16.90 3.45
C ASN A 75 -3.85 -16.50 3.08
N ALA A 76 -4.34 -15.37 3.60
CA ALA A 76 -5.65 -14.84 3.26
C ALA A 76 -5.70 -14.47 1.77
N ARG A 77 -6.83 -14.73 1.12
CA ARG A 77 -6.98 -14.52 -0.33
C ARG A 77 -7.22 -13.05 -0.70
N GLY A 78 -7.45 -12.18 0.28
CA GLY A 78 -7.81 -10.80 0.04
C GLY A 78 -9.28 -10.62 -0.39
N PRO A 79 -9.77 -9.37 -0.41
CA PRO A 79 -11.17 -9.05 -0.65
C PRO A 79 -11.60 -9.09 -2.13
N VAL A 80 -10.70 -9.42 -3.07
CA VAL A 80 -11.00 -9.34 -4.52
C VAL A 80 -11.76 -10.57 -5.05
N LEU A 81 -11.74 -11.69 -4.30
CA LEU A 81 -12.44 -12.94 -4.68
C LEU A 81 -13.70 -13.22 -3.86
N SER A 82 -14.14 -12.30 -2.99
CA SER A 82 -15.25 -12.55 -2.05
C SER A 82 -16.65 -12.47 -2.67
N THR A 83 -16.78 -12.19 -3.97
CA THR A 83 -18.07 -12.20 -4.69
C THR A 83 -18.24 -13.47 -5.52
N LEU A 84 -18.46 -14.59 -4.83
CA LEU A 84 -19.24 -15.72 -5.35
C LEU A 84 -20.11 -16.20 -4.20
N ASN A 85 -21.21 -15.51 -3.97
CA ASN A 85 -22.44 -16.02 -3.38
C ASN A 85 -23.51 -14.94 -3.62
N ASP A 86 -24.21 -15.11 -4.75
CA ASP A 86 -25.58 -14.61 -4.93
C ASP A 86 -26.53 -15.27 -3.94
#